data_AF-A0A859QUJ3-F1
#
_entry.id   AF-A0A859QUJ3-F1
#
_cell.length_a   1.000
_cell.length_b   1.000
_cell.length_c   1.000
_cell.angle_alpha   90.00
_cell.angle_beta   90.00
_cell.angle_gamma   90.00
#
_symmetry.space_group_name_H-M   'P 1'
#
loop_
_entity.id
_entity.type
_entity.pdbx_description
1 polymer ?
#
loop_
_entity_poly.entity_id
_entity_poly.type
_entity_poly.pdbx_seq_one_letter_code
_entity_poly.pdbx_strand_id
1 'polypeptide(L)'
;MRRAFFALALLTGLAFPAAAEDDWHSYANPRFGYTVEIPPGFELRQDASDEGDGVSFHADDNGATLAVFGSHPLDGDFETDVADHIGLETQDDWRMLFSRVTPAWASFSGARDDEVFYARAIALCDGSAAYFRLQYRKNPLTSFDGIISRMAAALRPSDGCRLAPE
;
A
#
# COMPACT_ATOMS: atom_id res chain seq x y z
N MET A 1 -21.28 2.72 -73.77
CA MET A 1 -20.23 2.11 -72.92
C MET A 1 -19.67 3.18 -71.99
N ARG A 2 -19.99 3.13 -70.69
CA ARG A 2 -19.38 3.99 -69.66
C ARG A 2 -19.22 3.15 -68.40
N ARG A 3 -17.99 2.71 -68.13
CA ARG A 3 -17.62 1.97 -66.92
C ARG A 3 -17.38 2.99 -65.81
N ALA A 4 -18.23 3.04 -64.79
CA ALA A 4 -17.99 3.81 -63.59
C ALA A 4 -17.26 2.91 -62.59
N PHE A 5 -15.98 3.21 -62.33
CA PHE A 5 -15.21 2.60 -61.26
C PHE A 5 -15.57 3.31 -59.95
N PHE A 6 -16.27 2.61 -59.04
CA PHE A 6 -16.43 3.04 -57.66
C PHE A 6 -15.18 2.64 -56.87
N ALA A 7 -14.40 3.63 -56.44
CA ALA A 7 -13.31 3.43 -55.50
C ALA A 7 -13.89 3.35 -54.08
N LEU A 8 -13.84 2.16 -53.48
CA LEU A 8 -14.22 1.94 -52.09
C LEU A 8 -13.04 2.35 -51.19
N ALA A 9 -13.11 3.53 -50.59
CA ALA A 9 -12.14 3.99 -49.60
C ALA A 9 -12.37 3.23 -48.29
N LEU A 10 -11.45 2.31 -47.97
CA LEU A 10 -11.42 1.57 -46.72
C LEU A 10 -10.94 2.52 -45.60
N LEU A 11 -11.86 3.02 -44.77
CA LEU A 11 -11.50 3.71 -43.53
C LEU A 11 -11.03 2.68 -42.49
N THR A 12 -9.71 2.53 -42.34
CA THR A 12 -9.10 1.84 -41.19
C THR A 12 -9.22 2.73 -39.96
N GLY A 13 -10.19 2.44 -39.09
CA GLY A 13 -10.31 3.08 -37.78
C GLY A 13 -9.11 2.71 -36.89
N LEU A 14 -8.35 3.72 -36.47
CA LEU A 14 -7.38 3.60 -35.38
C LEU A 14 -8.17 3.39 -34.09
N ALA A 15 -8.27 2.15 -33.63
CA ALA A 15 -8.72 1.86 -32.28
C ALA A 15 -7.62 2.32 -31.31
N PHE A 16 -7.80 3.49 -30.68
CA PHE A 16 -6.99 3.86 -29.53
C PHE A 16 -7.36 2.92 -28.37
N PRO A 17 -6.40 2.26 -27.71
CA PRO A 17 -6.71 1.56 -26.49
C PRO A 17 -7.24 2.60 -25.49
N ALA A 18 -8.45 2.37 -24.99
CA ALA A 18 -8.92 3.12 -23.83
C ALA A 18 -7.94 2.79 -22.69
N ALA A 19 -7.18 3.79 -22.25
CA ALA A 19 -6.45 3.67 -21.00
C ALA A 19 -7.50 3.42 -19.92
N ALA A 20 -7.41 2.28 -19.23
CA ALA A 20 -8.19 2.08 -18.02
C ALA A 20 -7.85 3.22 -17.06
N GLU A 21 -8.86 3.90 -16.53
CA GLU A 21 -8.65 4.91 -15.49
C GLU A 21 -7.98 4.23 -14.29
N ASP A 22 -6.94 4.88 -13.79
CA ASP A 22 -6.18 4.39 -12.65
C ASP A 22 -6.86 4.87 -11.37
N ASP A 23 -7.80 4.08 -10.87
CA ASP A 23 -8.67 4.42 -9.72
C ASP A 23 -7.96 4.40 -8.36
N TRP A 24 -6.63 4.39 -8.35
CA TRP A 24 -5.83 4.57 -7.16
C TRP A 24 -5.89 6.02 -6.70
N HIS A 25 -5.94 6.24 -5.40
CA HIS A 25 -6.00 7.58 -4.84
C HIS A 25 -4.93 7.81 -3.78
N SER A 26 -4.40 9.03 -3.75
CA SER A 26 -3.38 9.43 -2.78
C SER A 26 -4.00 9.69 -1.41
N TYR A 27 -3.40 9.13 -0.37
CA TYR A 27 -3.66 9.45 1.03
C TYR A 27 -2.42 10.12 1.63
N ALA A 28 -2.65 11.20 2.38
CA ALA A 28 -1.60 11.92 3.09
C ALA A 28 -1.94 12.02 4.58
N ASN A 29 -0.95 11.77 5.43
CA ASN A 29 -1.04 12.05 6.85
C ASN A 29 -0.12 13.25 7.15
N PRO A 30 -0.67 14.47 7.28
CA PRO A 30 0.14 15.67 7.50
C PRO A 30 0.76 15.74 8.90
N ARG A 31 0.23 14.99 9.88
CA ARG A 31 0.77 14.94 11.25
C ARG A 31 2.15 14.28 11.28
N PHE A 32 2.29 13.16 10.57
CA PHE A 32 3.57 12.44 10.42
C PHE A 32 4.33 12.82 9.15
N GLY A 33 3.69 13.52 8.21
CA GLY A 33 4.34 13.99 6.99
C GLY A 33 4.70 12.85 6.03
N TYR A 34 3.78 11.93 5.74
CA TYR A 34 3.94 10.89 4.71
C TYR A 34 2.75 10.83 3.75
N THR A 35 2.98 10.20 2.60
CA THR A 35 1.96 9.89 1.59
C THR A 35 2.02 8.43 1.19
N VAL A 36 0.89 7.84 0.80
CA VAL A 36 0.78 6.51 0.19
C VAL A 36 -0.37 6.50 -0.82
N GLU A 37 -0.36 5.55 -1.75
CA GLU A 37 -1.47 5.33 -2.68
C GLU A 37 -2.37 4.21 -2.16
N ILE A 38 -3.67 4.45 -2.15
CA ILE A 38 -4.70 3.51 -1.72
C ILE A 38 -5.30 2.81 -2.95
N PRO A 39 -5.35 1.46 -2.95
CA PRO A 39 -5.91 0.68 -4.05
C PRO A 39 -7.41 0.91 -4.25
N PRO A 40 -7.91 0.75 -5.49
CA PRO A 40 -9.34 0.77 -5.75
C PRO A 40 -10.08 -0.33 -4.97
N GLY A 41 -11.32 -0.06 -4.61
CA GLY A 41 -12.16 -0.96 -3.83
C GLY A 41 -11.93 -0.89 -2.31
N PHE A 42 -10.88 -0.23 -1.85
CA PHE A 42 -10.67 0.04 -0.42
C PHE A 42 -11.37 1.32 -0.01
N GLU A 43 -12.44 1.17 0.76
CA GLU A 43 -13.24 2.28 1.27
C GLU A 43 -12.83 2.65 2.69
N LEU A 44 -12.76 3.95 2.98
CA LEU A 44 -12.42 4.44 4.31
C LEU A 44 -13.45 3.94 5.34
N ARG A 45 -12.97 3.25 6.37
CA ARG A 45 -13.71 2.90 7.57
C ARG A 45 -12.89 3.54 8.70
N GLN A 46 -13.24 4.75 9.16
CA GLN A 46 -12.44 5.36 10.23
C GLN A 46 -12.51 4.44 11.46
N ASP A 47 -11.34 3.89 11.83
CA ASP A 47 -10.82 3.53 13.16
C ASP A 47 -9.40 2.93 12.97
N ALA A 48 -8.32 3.70 13.15
CA ALA A 48 -6.96 3.15 13.23
C ALA A 48 -6.17 3.62 14.46
N SER A 49 -6.60 4.73 15.06
CA SER A 49 -6.33 5.18 16.43
C SER A 49 -7.22 6.41 16.69
N ASP A 50 -7.79 6.53 17.90
CA ASP A 50 -8.64 7.68 18.26
C ASP A 50 -7.87 9.02 18.28
N GLU A 51 -6.54 8.97 18.21
CA GLU A 51 -5.63 10.13 18.32
C GLU A 51 -5.16 10.70 16.98
N GLY A 52 -5.66 10.19 15.85
CA GLY A 52 -5.37 10.72 14.52
C GLY A 52 -4.02 10.30 13.94
N ASP A 53 -3.45 9.20 14.43
CA ASP A 53 -2.18 8.68 13.93
C ASP A 53 -2.34 7.85 12.65
N GLY A 54 -3.56 7.43 12.31
CA GLY A 54 -3.82 6.71 11.06
C GLY A 54 -5.29 6.59 10.70
N VAL A 55 -5.53 5.87 9.60
CA VAL A 55 -6.86 5.48 9.11
C VAL A 55 -6.87 4.01 8.71
N SER A 56 -8.05 3.39 8.72
CA SER A 56 -8.26 2.06 8.16
C SER A 56 -9.23 2.10 6.97
N PHE A 57 -9.05 1.16 6.07
CA PHE A 57 -9.85 0.97 4.88
C PHE A 57 -10.28 -0.49 4.80
N HIS A 58 -11.43 -0.74 4.17
CA HIS A 58 -11.97 -2.06 3.98
C HIS A 58 -12.37 -2.28 2.52
N ALA A 59 -12.07 -3.46 2.00
CA ALA A 59 -12.49 -3.90 0.67
C ALA A 59 -13.63 -4.90 0.80
N ASP A 60 -14.86 -4.49 0.47
CA ASP A 60 -16.08 -5.29 0.66
C ASP A 60 -16.12 -6.56 -0.22
N ASP A 61 -15.39 -6.56 -1.34
CA ASP A 61 -15.38 -7.64 -2.35
C ASP A 61 -14.70 -8.92 -1.84
N ASN A 62 -13.64 -8.77 -1.04
CA ASN A 62 -12.81 -9.87 -0.56
C ASN A 62 -12.58 -9.87 0.96
N GLY A 63 -13.01 -8.80 1.64
CA GLY A 63 -12.92 -8.61 3.09
C GLY A 63 -11.54 -8.17 3.58
N ALA A 64 -10.64 -7.75 2.68
CA ALA A 64 -9.32 -7.26 3.07
C ALA A 64 -9.43 -5.96 3.86
N THR A 65 -8.52 -5.80 4.82
CA THR A 65 -8.38 -4.59 5.63
C THR A 65 -7.01 -3.99 5.39
N LEU A 66 -6.97 -2.66 5.30
CA LEU A 66 -5.75 -1.90 5.13
C LEU A 66 -5.69 -0.82 6.21
N ALA A 67 -4.67 -0.86 7.06
CA ALA A 67 -4.36 0.24 7.97
C ALA A 67 -3.18 1.04 7.41
N VAL A 68 -3.26 2.36 7.51
CA VAL A 68 -2.16 3.28 7.17
C VAL A 68 -1.99 4.25 8.33
N PHE A 69 -0.82 4.27 8.94
CA PHE A 69 -0.59 5.01 10.20
C PHE A 69 0.85 5.47 10.34
N GLY A 70 1.08 6.46 11.20
CA GLY A 70 2.39 6.83 11.70
C GLY A 70 2.65 6.25 13.10
N SER A 71 3.92 6.05 13.43
CA SER A 71 4.38 5.66 14.78
C SER A 71 5.49 6.59 15.23
N HIS A 72 5.52 6.90 16.53
CA HIS A 72 6.70 7.48 17.18
C HIS A 72 7.36 6.38 18.00
N PRO A 73 8.61 6.00 17.68
CA PRO A 73 9.37 5.08 18.51
C PRO A 73 9.42 5.62 19.96
N LEU A 74 8.88 4.86 20.91
CA LEU A 74 8.83 5.30 22.31
C LEU A 74 10.23 5.36 22.93
N ASP A 75 11.08 4.39 22.60
CA ASP A 75 12.43 4.20 23.14
C ASP A 75 13.38 3.57 22.10
N GLY A 76 13.69 4.27 21.01
CA GLY A 76 14.65 3.70 20.05
C GLY A 76 14.74 4.37 18.69
N ASP A 77 15.53 3.72 17.84
CA ASP A 77 15.60 3.99 16.41
C ASP A 77 14.46 3.29 15.65
N PHE A 78 14.44 3.49 14.34
CA PHE A 78 13.44 2.91 13.45
C PHE A 78 13.40 1.37 13.55
N GLU A 79 14.55 0.71 13.66
CA GLU A 79 14.63 -0.74 13.78
C GLU A 79 13.99 -1.26 15.06
N THR A 80 14.12 -0.51 16.16
CA THR A 80 13.48 -0.84 17.44
C THR A 80 11.95 -0.75 17.33
N ASP A 81 11.43 0.32 16.74
CA ASP A 81 9.98 0.48 16.47
C ASP A 81 9.43 -0.65 15.60
N VAL A 82 10.13 -1.02 14.53
CA VAL A 82 9.76 -2.16 13.68
C VAL A 82 9.77 -3.47 14.48
N ALA A 83 10.76 -3.68 15.36
CA ALA A 83 10.84 -4.87 16.19
C ALA A 83 9.66 -4.97 17.17
N ASP A 84 9.24 -3.85 17.75
CA ASP A 84 8.06 -3.77 18.61
C ASP A 84 6.78 -4.10 17.84
N HIS A 85 6.61 -3.55 16.64
CA HIS A 85 5.48 -3.88 15.77
C HIS A 85 5.45 -5.37 15.38
N ILE A 86 6.58 -5.98 15.04
CA ILE A 86 6.67 -7.43 14.81
C ILE A 86 6.31 -8.22 16.08
N GLY A 87 6.73 -7.71 17.25
CA GLY A 87 6.41 -8.26 18.55
C GLY A 87 4.91 -8.26 18.84
N LEU A 88 4.20 -7.18 18.50
CA LEU A 88 2.74 -7.08 18.61
C LEU A 88 2.03 -8.10 17.72
N GLU A 89 2.45 -8.25 16.46
CA GLU A 89 1.88 -9.27 15.56
C GLU A 89 2.08 -10.68 16.13
N THR A 90 3.26 -10.96 16.68
CA THR A 90 3.55 -12.27 17.28
C THR A 90 2.71 -12.53 18.55
N GLN A 91 2.44 -11.49 19.33
CA GLN A 91 1.54 -11.57 20.50
C GLN A 91 0.08 -11.79 20.11
N ASP A 92 -0.34 -11.34 18.93
CA ASP A 92 -1.65 -11.60 18.33
C ASP A 92 -1.68 -12.94 17.53
N ASP A 93 -0.83 -13.90 17.92
CA ASP A 93 -0.74 -15.25 17.36
C ASP A 93 -0.40 -15.34 15.87
N TRP A 94 0.14 -14.29 15.26
CA TRP A 94 0.62 -14.38 13.88
C TRP A 94 1.97 -15.11 13.79
N ARG A 95 2.04 -16.09 12.90
CA ARG A 95 3.30 -16.75 12.57
C ARG A 95 4.04 -15.94 11.51
N MET A 96 5.17 -15.36 11.88
CA MET A 96 6.03 -14.63 10.94
C MET A 96 6.51 -15.53 9.79
N LEU A 97 6.30 -15.05 8.56
CA LEU A 97 6.71 -15.72 7.32
C LEU A 97 7.93 -15.07 6.68
N PHE A 98 8.04 -13.76 6.82
CA PHE A 98 9.12 -12.96 6.24
C PHE A 98 9.36 -11.73 7.10
N SER A 99 10.63 -11.32 7.20
CA SER A 99 11.01 -10.01 7.72
C SER A 99 12.31 -9.56 7.06
N ARG A 100 12.36 -8.29 6.69
CA ARG A 100 13.55 -7.58 6.25
C ARG A 100 13.51 -6.18 6.82
N VAL A 101 14.51 -5.85 7.62
CA VAL A 101 14.62 -4.58 8.34
C VAL A 101 15.94 -3.91 7.94
N THR A 102 15.87 -2.62 7.65
CA THR A 102 17.02 -1.73 7.43
C THR A 102 16.82 -0.44 8.23
N PRO A 103 17.84 0.43 8.37
CA PRO A 103 17.67 1.72 9.03
C PRO A 103 16.65 2.67 8.38
N ALA A 104 16.29 2.43 7.12
CA ALA A 104 15.42 3.33 6.34
C ALA A 104 14.04 2.75 6.05
N TRP A 105 13.90 1.42 6.01
CA TRP A 105 12.64 0.77 5.70
C TRP A 105 12.59 -0.66 6.23
N ALA A 106 11.36 -1.16 6.41
CA ALA A 106 11.14 -2.55 6.71
C ALA A 106 9.98 -3.14 5.92
N SER A 107 10.03 -4.45 5.71
CA SER A 107 8.92 -5.25 5.19
C SER A 107 8.84 -6.54 5.95
N PHE A 108 7.66 -6.88 6.45
CA PHE A 108 7.42 -8.13 7.16
C PHE A 108 6.02 -8.65 6.89
N SER A 109 5.84 -9.95 7.02
CA SER A 109 4.56 -10.61 6.80
C SER A 109 4.41 -11.81 7.72
N GLY A 110 3.16 -12.15 7.99
CA GLY A 110 2.79 -13.29 8.80
C GLY A 110 1.53 -13.95 8.27
N ALA A 111 1.23 -15.13 8.82
CA ALA A 111 -0.02 -15.83 8.56
C ALA A 111 -0.61 -16.41 9.84
N ARG A 112 -1.94 -16.43 9.87
CA ARG A 112 -2.77 -17.02 10.91
C ARG A 112 -3.99 -17.62 10.21
N ASP A 113 -4.21 -18.91 10.40
CA ASP A 113 -5.25 -19.68 9.68
C ASP A 113 -5.19 -19.48 8.15
N ASP A 114 -6.27 -18.97 7.54
CA ASP A 114 -6.38 -18.64 6.11
C ASP A 114 -6.03 -17.18 5.78
N GLU A 115 -5.62 -16.41 6.79
CA GLU A 115 -5.23 -15.01 6.66
C GLU A 115 -3.72 -14.82 6.52
N VAL A 116 -3.37 -13.77 5.81
CA VAL A 116 -2.01 -13.27 5.64
C VAL A 116 -2.04 -11.77 5.93
N PHE A 117 -1.03 -11.26 6.61
CA PHE A 117 -0.75 -9.83 6.61
C PHE A 117 0.59 -9.54 5.94
N TYR A 118 0.68 -8.36 5.34
CA TYR A 118 1.93 -7.74 4.93
C TYR A 118 1.99 -6.33 5.50
N ALA A 119 3.14 -5.96 6.03
CA ALA A 119 3.43 -4.61 6.48
C ALA A 119 4.66 -4.04 5.77
N ARG A 120 4.58 -2.75 5.43
CA ARG A 120 5.71 -1.93 4.98
C ARG A 120 5.87 -0.78 5.94
N ALA A 121 7.12 -0.49 6.31
CA ALA A 121 7.50 0.64 7.12
C ALA A 121 8.58 1.47 6.42
N ILE A 122 8.58 2.78 6.64
CA ILE A 122 9.68 3.68 6.28
C ILE A 122 10.03 4.58 7.46
N ALA A 123 11.31 4.89 7.62
CA ALA A 123 11.76 5.93 8.54
C ALA A 123 11.39 7.31 7.99
N LEU A 124 11.02 8.23 8.87
CA LEU A 124 10.71 9.62 8.55
C LEU A 124 11.77 10.57 9.15
N CYS A 125 11.77 11.82 8.70
CA CYS A 125 12.85 12.76 9.01
C CYS A 125 12.91 13.25 10.45
N ASP A 126 11.80 13.17 11.18
CA ASP A 126 11.68 13.59 12.58
C ASP A 126 11.93 12.43 13.56
N GLY A 127 12.37 11.28 13.05
CA GLY A 127 12.58 10.06 13.84
C GLY A 127 11.30 9.24 14.02
N SER A 128 10.16 9.69 13.49
CA SER A 128 8.94 8.86 13.40
C SER A 128 9.03 7.85 12.26
N ALA A 129 8.01 7.01 12.14
CA ALA A 129 7.88 6.01 11.10
C ALA A 129 6.49 6.07 10.46
N ALA A 130 6.39 5.67 9.19
CA ALA A 130 5.11 5.49 8.50
C ALA A 130 4.93 4.04 8.07
N TYR A 131 3.69 3.56 8.20
CA TYR A 131 3.33 2.18 7.94
C TYR A 131 2.13 2.07 7.01
N PHE A 132 2.11 0.99 6.25
CA PHE A 132 0.84 0.35 5.92
C PHE A 132 0.86 -1.12 6.33
N ARG A 133 -0.30 -1.62 6.77
CA ARG A 133 -0.54 -3.03 7.10
C ARG A 133 -1.77 -3.50 6.34
N LEU A 134 -1.56 -4.41 5.40
CA LEU A 134 -2.60 -5.04 4.60
C LEU A 134 -2.84 -6.46 5.12
N GLN A 135 -4.07 -6.76 5.52
CA GLN A 135 -4.51 -8.10 5.90
C GLN A 135 -5.57 -8.59 4.91
N TYR A 136 -5.43 -9.85 4.50
CA TYR A 136 -6.30 -10.46 3.51
C TYR A 136 -6.33 -11.98 3.67
N ARG A 137 -7.39 -12.60 3.16
CA ARG A 137 -7.46 -14.07 3.06
C ARG A 137 -6.71 -14.57 1.84
N LYS A 138 -5.99 -15.67 2.01
CA LYS A 138 -5.31 -16.36 0.91
C LYS A 138 -6.35 -16.91 -0.06
N ASN A 139 -6.28 -16.48 -1.31
CA ASN A 139 -7.14 -16.99 -2.38
C ASN A 139 -6.27 -17.50 -3.54
N PRO A 140 -6.43 -18.74 -4.00
CA PRO A 140 -5.65 -19.27 -5.13
C PRO A 140 -5.94 -18.58 -6.47
N LEU A 141 -7.03 -17.81 -6.57
CA LEU A 141 -7.46 -17.14 -7.80
C LEU A 141 -7.12 -15.64 -7.83
N THR A 142 -6.78 -15.03 -6.69
CA THR A 142 -6.48 -13.59 -6.59
C THR A 142 -5.20 -13.38 -5.79
N SER A 143 -4.26 -12.61 -6.34
CA SER A 143 -3.02 -12.23 -5.66
C SER A 143 -3.03 -10.74 -5.29
N PHE A 144 -2.51 -10.44 -4.10
CA PHE A 144 -2.27 -9.07 -3.63
C PHE A 144 -0.85 -8.57 -3.97
N ASP A 145 0.00 -9.36 -4.63
CA ASP A 145 1.40 -8.99 -4.87
C ASP A 145 1.54 -7.68 -5.64
N GLY A 146 0.69 -7.46 -6.65
CA GLY A 146 0.67 -6.21 -7.42
C GLY A 146 0.23 -5.00 -6.59
N ILE A 147 -0.76 -5.18 -5.72
CA ILE A 147 -1.23 -4.14 -4.79
C ILE A 147 -0.10 -3.81 -3.80
N ILE A 148 0.46 -4.82 -3.15
CA ILE A 148 1.56 -4.69 -2.18
C ILE A 148 2.75 -3.98 -2.82
N SER A 149 3.17 -4.41 -4.02
CA SER A 149 4.32 -3.83 -4.71
C SER A 149 4.11 -2.36 -5.05
N ARG A 150 2.92 -1.98 -5.52
CA ARG A 150 2.61 -0.58 -5.84
C ARG A 150 2.52 0.27 -4.58
N MET A 151 1.85 -0.21 -3.54
CA MET A 151 1.76 0.50 -2.27
C MET A 151 3.15 0.70 -1.64
N ALA A 152 4.00 -0.33 -1.64
CA ALA A 152 5.36 -0.25 -1.12
C ALA A 152 6.23 0.77 -1.87
N ALA A 153 6.03 0.94 -3.18
CA ALA A 153 6.69 1.96 -3.98
C ALA A 153 6.11 3.36 -3.75
N ALA A 154 4.83 3.45 -3.40
CA ALA A 154 4.12 4.70 -3.18
C ALA A 154 4.29 5.29 -1.77
N LEU A 155 4.56 4.45 -0.76
CA LEU A 155 4.78 4.90 0.61
C LEU A 155 6.09 5.68 0.69
N ARG A 156 5.99 6.99 0.97
CA ARG A 156 7.13 7.90 0.99
C ARG A 156 6.90 9.06 1.97
N PRO A 157 7.96 9.71 2.45
CA PRO A 157 7.81 10.98 3.15
C PRO A 157 7.20 12.04 2.22
N SER A 158 6.44 12.96 2.81
CA SER A 158 5.92 14.13 2.12
C SER A 158 7.07 15.05 1.70
N ASP A 159 6.80 15.87 0.69
CA ASP A 159 7.79 16.81 0.15
C ASP A 159 8.35 17.72 1.27
N GLY A 160 9.68 17.84 1.34
CA GLY A 160 10.38 18.57 2.40
C GLY A 160 11.11 17.67 3.41
N CYS A 161 10.74 16.39 3.50
CA CYS A 161 11.53 15.39 4.21
C CYS A 161 12.57 14.76 3.26
N ARG A 162 13.85 15.06 3.46
CA ARG A 162 14.99 14.35 2.85
C ARG A 162 15.71 13.54 3.91
N LEU A 163 15.57 12.21 3.81
CA LEU A 163 16.45 11.30 4.54
C LEU A 163 17.90 11.50 4.06
N ALA A 164 18.88 11.36 4.96
CA ALA A 164 20.28 11.38 4.57
C ALA A 164 20.54 10.26 3.54
N PRO A 165 21.33 10.51 2.47
CA PRO A 165 21.68 9.44 1.53
C PRO A 165 22.50 8.36 2.25
N GLU A 166 22.20 7.09 1.95
CA GLU A 166 22.96 5.91 2.38
C GLU A 166 24.41 5.93 1.88
#